data_AF-A0A0F7VI80-F1
#
_entry.id   AF-A0A0F7VI80-F1
#
_cell.length_a   1.000
_cell.length_b   1.000
_cell.length_c   1.000
_cell.angle_alpha   90.00
_cell.angle_beta   90.00
_cell.angle_gamma   90.00
#
_symmetry.space_group_name_H-M   'P 1'
#
loop_
_entity.id
_entity.type
_entity.pdbx_description
1 polymer ?
#
loop_
_entity_poly.entity_id
_entity_poly.type
_entity_poly.pdbx_seq_one_letter_code
_entity_poly.pdbx_strand_id
1 'polypeptide(L)'
;MRNHQRMHVQRGHFKKGEFPPLQVPIASSASNVEVKNQLAANPEDGGDEGEDGAWEDGECEAREAGNSGSESLGDEEAQKQGDHGRAPDKRDVHQRDLEAESNDDEALVSEDFDYASAAMVASWLDNKPSESQERLRKCPRSVEKGLVIGAEVCPNGATISLENGALRERLEIVSVQFRCITCHSRYRFKQFIWNHFLNAEDSQGVCAANICVKPLWEGTKFCRVQFLQWKPEDLALDQQSIVELKRLFSLAASEQWFPLSKIAKVMKKETSEQKALPPARLVNIDLELSFTDREVLQIGLADMDGECVLDCLPKYSKPPAARSSSSPVPLSFQQRMFGKKFKLMPSIHGTLDSKGVLAQLDEHGITPTTTFVSWASWHFDLSLLREWLKIEGHHDVLPNNEDLWLLLMDFRGNLERILGRKCFNGRRFSLKLPFLFPLLFGDEHPLTGHNHIALVDARQLALLTNLFLDLCKPLEERVIRKGSEARVPGSSHKRQLKVDVFYDSSTSAKRQKLS
;
A
#
# COMPACT_ATOMS: atom_id res chain seq x y z
N MET A 1 -26.84 27.50 -20.53
CA MET A 1 -27.43 27.11 -19.23
C MET A 1 -28.90 26.70 -19.30
N ARG A 2 -29.87 27.56 -19.67
CA ARG A 2 -31.33 27.28 -19.55
C ARG A 2 -31.82 25.92 -20.11
N ASN A 3 -31.29 25.44 -21.25
CA ASN A 3 -31.67 24.13 -21.80
C ASN A 3 -31.11 22.93 -21.02
N HIS A 4 -29.94 23.06 -20.41
CA HIS A 4 -29.31 21.98 -19.64
C HIS A 4 -30.04 21.75 -18.32
N GLN A 5 -30.36 22.83 -17.59
CA GLN A 5 -31.19 22.76 -16.38
C GLN A 5 -32.57 22.13 -16.65
N ARG A 6 -33.19 22.47 -17.79
CA ARG A 6 -34.48 21.91 -18.21
C ARG A 6 -34.41 20.38 -18.43
N MET A 7 -33.28 19.87 -18.92
CA MET A 7 -33.06 18.42 -19.11
C MET A 7 -32.95 17.67 -17.77
N HIS A 8 -32.21 18.22 -16.78
CA HIS A 8 -32.08 17.59 -15.47
C HIS A 8 -33.38 17.61 -14.65
N VAL A 9 -34.19 18.67 -14.78
CA VAL A 9 -35.54 18.73 -14.20
C VAL A 9 -36.47 17.70 -14.86
N GLN A 10 -36.39 17.51 -16.18
CA GLN A 10 -37.17 16.46 -16.88
C GLN A 10 -36.77 15.03 -16.49
N ARG A 11 -35.51 14.80 -16.08
CA ARG A 11 -35.02 13.51 -15.60
C ARG A 11 -35.24 13.29 -14.09
N GLY A 12 -35.85 14.24 -13.38
CA GLY A 12 -36.14 14.13 -11.96
C GLY A 12 -34.94 14.32 -11.02
N HIS A 13 -33.79 14.78 -11.54
CA HIS A 13 -32.57 14.99 -10.72
C HIS A 13 -32.71 16.19 -9.77
N PHE A 14 -33.61 17.13 -10.08
CA PHE A 14 -33.94 18.31 -9.26
C PHE A 14 -35.43 18.63 -9.41
N LYS A 15 -36.09 19.14 -8.36
CA LYS A 15 -37.45 19.68 -8.50
C LYS A 15 -37.40 21.03 -9.22
N LYS A 16 -38.46 21.31 -9.97
CA LYS A 16 -38.60 22.54 -10.76
C LYS A 16 -38.70 23.77 -9.84
N GLY A 17 -37.56 24.39 -9.54
CA GLY A 17 -37.47 25.63 -8.76
C GLY A 17 -36.38 25.62 -7.68
N GLU A 18 -35.77 24.48 -7.34
CA GLU A 18 -34.85 24.37 -6.18
C GLU A 18 -33.56 25.20 -6.31
N PHE A 19 -33.13 25.56 -7.54
CA PHE A 19 -31.94 26.36 -7.76
C PHE A 19 -32.16 27.42 -8.86
N PRO A 20 -32.41 28.71 -8.53
CA PRO A 20 -32.32 29.79 -9.50
C PRO A 20 -30.85 29.94 -9.95
N PRO A 21 -30.57 30.14 -11.25
CA PRO A 21 -29.21 30.32 -11.72
C PRO A 21 -28.60 31.59 -11.12
N LEU A 22 -27.40 31.45 -10.54
CA LEU A 22 -26.65 32.53 -9.91
C LEU A 22 -26.43 33.66 -10.92
N GLN A 23 -26.99 34.85 -10.67
CA GLN A 23 -26.70 36.04 -11.47
C GLN A 23 -25.44 36.69 -10.92
N VAL A 24 -24.32 36.53 -11.62
CA VAL A 24 -23.09 37.28 -11.35
C VAL A 24 -23.18 38.59 -12.14
N PRO A 25 -23.24 39.76 -11.49
CA PRO A 25 -23.25 41.04 -12.20
C PRO A 25 -21.88 41.28 -12.84
N ILE A 26 -21.88 41.61 -14.14
CA ILE A 26 -20.67 42.02 -14.85
C ILE A 26 -20.39 43.48 -14.46
N ALA A 27 -19.35 43.71 -13.67
CA ALA A 27 -18.93 45.07 -13.31
C ALA A 27 -18.28 45.75 -14.53
N SER A 28 -18.93 46.81 -15.02
CA SER A 28 -18.38 47.69 -16.05
C SER A 28 -17.29 48.61 -15.49
N SER A 29 -16.37 49.02 -16.36
CA SER A 29 -15.15 49.76 -16.06
C SER A 29 -15.30 51.17 -15.48
N ALA A 30 -14.25 51.58 -14.75
CA ALA A 30 -13.75 52.95 -14.52
C ALA A 30 -14.51 53.88 -13.54
N SER A 31 -13.87 54.19 -12.40
CA SER A 31 -13.37 55.56 -12.07
C SER A 31 -12.68 55.60 -10.69
N ASN A 32 -11.83 56.60 -10.47
CA ASN A 32 -11.06 56.79 -9.23
C ASN A 32 -11.94 57.34 -8.08
N VAL A 33 -11.77 56.83 -6.86
CA VAL A 33 -12.14 57.51 -5.61
C VAL A 33 -11.09 57.18 -4.53
N GLU A 34 -10.44 58.20 -3.98
CA GLU A 34 -9.63 58.12 -2.75
C GLU A 34 -10.54 58.03 -1.49
N VAL A 35 -9.93 57.82 -0.31
CA VAL A 35 -10.26 58.47 1.00
C VAL A 35 -10.40 57.51 2.21
N LYS A 36 -9.42 57.67 3.12
CA LYS A 36 -9.39 57.58 4.61
C LYS A 36 -9.71 56.29 5.40
N ASN A 37 -8.76 56.04 6.31
CA ASN A 37 -8.87 55.53 7.68
C ASN A 37 -10.16 55.86 8.47
N GLN A 38 -10.63 54.87 9.25
CA GLN A 38 -11.03 54.90 10.67
C GLN A 38 -11.01 53.42 11.14
N LEU A 39 -10.29 52.95 12.17
CA LEU A 39 -10.22 53.24 13.62
C LEU A 39 -11.49 52.90 14.43
N ALA A 40 -11.25 52.27 15.60
CA ALA A 40 -12.18 51.83 16.65
C ALA A 40 -13.03 50.56 16.36
N ALA A 41 -13.39 49.71 17.34
CA ALA A 41 -12.80 49.40 18.66
C ALA A 41 -13.42 48.09 19.22
N ASN A 42 -12.72 47.40 20.13
CA ASN A 42 -13.34 46.52 21.15
C ASN A 42 -14.11 47.40 22.18
N PRO A 43 -14.99 46.91 23.08
CA PRO A 43 -15.09 45.54 23.65
C PRO A 43 -16.58 45.08 23.89
N GLU A 44 -17.04 44.24 24.84
CA GLU A 44 -16.47 43.44 25.96
C GLU A 44 -17.46 42.30 26.36
N ASP A 45 -16.97 41.28 27.11
CA ASP A 45 -17.63 40.61 28.27
C ASP A 45 -18.85 39.65 28.14
N GLY A 46 -19.00 38.77 29.16
CA GLY A 46 -20.09 37.81 29.41
C GLY A 46 -19.97 36.44 28.71
N GLY A 47 -19.87 35.28 29.36
CA GLY A 47 -19.97 34.94 30.79
C GLY A 47 -21.32 34.31 31.16
N ASP A 48 -21.41 32.98 31.21
CA ASP A 48 -22.40 32.25 32.03
C ASP A 48 -21.97 30.79 32.32
N GLU A 49 -22.46 30.23 33.41
CA GLU A 49 -22.19 28.87 33.92
C GLU A 49 -23.40 27.95 33.62
N GLY A 50 -23.28 26.61 33.75
CA GLY A 50 -24.45 25.74 33.48
C GLY A 50 -24.24 24.22 33.53
N GLU A 51 -24.26 23.68 34.75
CA GLU A 51 -24.89 22.41 35.18
C GLU A 51 -24.77 21.11 34.34
N ASP A 52 -24.01 20.17 34.89
CA ASP A 52 -24.51 18.93 35.52
C ASP A 52 -25.63 18.12 34.84
N GLY A 53 -25.30 16.87 34.47
CA GLY A 53 -26.24 15.90 33.91
C GLY A 53 -25.79 14.45 34.08
N ALA A 54 -25.77 13.94 35.32
CA ALA A 54 -25.55 12.53 35.60
C ALA A 54 -26.71 11.66 35.05
N TRP A 55 -26.37 10.50 34.47
CA TRP A 55 -27.33 9.46 34.13
C TRP A 55 -26.82 8.11 34.64
N GLU A 56 -27.70 7.41 35.35
CA GLU A 56 -27.39 6.25 36.18
C GLU A 56 -27.33 4.93 35.39
N ASP A 57 -26.76 3.92 36.04
CA ASP A 57 -26.58 2.57 35.53
C ASP A 57 -27.90 1.83 35.27
N GLY A 58 -27.89 0.97 34.23
CA GLY A 58 -29.02 0.12 33.85
C GLY A 58 -28.62 -1.35 33.82
N GLU A 59 -28.60 -2.00 34.97
CA GLU A 59 -28.40 -3.45 35.07
C GLU A 59 -29.57 -4.23 34.43
N CYS A 60 -29.28 -5.35 33.78
CA CYS A 60 -30.29 -6.32 33.33
C CYS A 60 -29.76 -7.74 33.50
N GLU A 61 -30.12 -8.37 34.61
CA GLU A 61 -29.87 -9.77 34.88
C GLU A 61 -30.82 -10.73 34.14
N ALA A 62 -30.35 -11.98 34.05
CA ALA A 62 -31.14 -13.21 34.03
C ALA A 62 -32.11 -13.47 32.86
N ARG A 63 -31.80 -14.54 32.12
CA ARG A 63 -32.65 -15.75 32.18
C ARG A 63 -31.92 -17.00 31.73
N GLU A 64 -31.78 -17.93 32.67
CA GLU A 64 -31.52 -19.34 32.36
C GLU A 64 -32.78 -20.00 31.78
N ALA A 65 -32.59 -20.90 30.82
CA ALA A 65 -33.54 -21.96 30.51
C ALA A 65 -32.77 -23.13 29.88
N GLY A 66 -32.41 -24.11 30.70
CA GLY A 66 -31.88 -25.37 30.19
C GLY A 66 -32.98 -26.19 29.54
N ASN A 67 -32.62 -27.05 28.59
CA ASN A 67 -33.40 -28.26 28.34
C ASN A 67 -32.48 -29.44 28.01
N SER A 68 -32.90 -30.63 28.42
CA SER A 68 -32.10 -31.84 28.53
C SER A 68 -32.53 -32.95 27.58
N GLY A 69 -31.62 -33.89 27.33
CA GLY A 69 -31.91 -35.18 26.73
C GLY A 69 -31.96 -35.20 25.19
N SER A 70 -31.76 -36.35 24.55
CA SER A 70 -31.29 -37.65 25.08
C SER A 70 -30.75 -38.53 23.95
N GLU A 71 -30.06 -39.59 24.34
CA GLU A 71 -29.45 -40.62 23.50
C GLU A 71 -30.43 -41.28 22.52
N SER A 72 -29.93 -41.71 21.35
CA SER A 72 -30.26 -43.03 20.81
C SER A 72 -29.15 -43.54 19.87
N LEU A 73 -28.69 -44.76 20.14
CA LEU A 73 -27.90 -45.56 19.21
C LEU A 73 -28.84 -46.22 18.19
N GLY A 74 -28.32 -46.54 17.01
CA GLY A 74 -29.07 -47.24 15.97
C GLY A 74 -28.16 -47.68 14.82
N ASP A 75 -27.61 -48.88 14.93
CA ASP A 75 -27.01 -49.60 13.80
C ASP A 75 -28.11 -50.04 12.82
N GLU A 76 -27.81 -50.08 11.52
CA GLU A 76 -28.18 -51.23 10.66
C GLU A 76 -27.46 -51.18 9.30
N GLU A 77 -26.86 -52.32 8.92
CA GLU A 77 -26.43 -52.59 7.54
C GLU A 77 -27.64 -53.07 6.71
N ALA A 78 -27.72 -52.68 5.42
CA ALA A 78 -27.83 -53.64 4.31
C ALA A 78 -28.09 -52.98 2.93
N GLN A 79 -27.26 -53.38 1.96
CA GLN A 79 -27.55 -53.62 0.53
C GLN A 79 -28.80 -53.00 -0.13
N LYS A 80 -28.59 -52.29 -1.25
CA LYS A 80 -28.91 -52.84 -2.59
C LYS A 80 -28.37 -52.02 -3.77
N GLN A 81 -28.27 -52.71 -4.91
CA GLN A 81 -27.89 -52.20 -6.22
C GLN A 81 -28.96 -51.28 -6.82
N GLY A 82 -28.56 -50.36 -7.70
CA GLY A 82 -29.47 -49.46 -8.41
C GLY A 82 -28.76 -48.57 -9.42
N ASP A 83 -28.31 -49.15 -10.53
CA ASP A 83 -27.97 -48.39 -11.74
C ASP A 83 -29.20 -47.63 -12.24
N HIS A 84 -29.08 -46.32 -12.48
CA HIS A 84 -29.69 -45.62 -13.62
C HIS A 84 -29.13 -44.19 -13.73
N GLY A 85 -28.58 -43.86 -14.90
CA GLY A 85 -27.99 -42.54 -15.16
C GLY A 85 -29.02 -41.40 -15.16
N ARG A 86 -28.61 -40.23 -14.66
CA ARG A 86 -29.35 -38.97 -14.83
C ARG A 86 -28.36 -37.82 -15.08
N ALA A 87 -28.69 -36.97 -16.05
CA ALA A 87 -27.83 -35.87 -16.49
C ALA A 87 -27.61 -34.81 -15.39
N PRO A 88 -26.47 -34.10 -15.40
CA PRO A 88 -26.20 -33.05 -14.43
C PRO A 88 -27.10 -31.84 -14.66
N ASP A 89 -27.92 -31.55 -13.66
CA ASP A 89 -28.79 -30.39 -13.59
C ASP A 89 -27.96 -29.12 -13.30
N LYS A 90 -28.18 -28.06 -14.09
CA LYS A 90 -27.42 -26.80 -13.97
C LYS A 90 -28.02 -25.95 -12.86
N ARG A 91 -27.42 -26.00 -11.66
CA ARG A 91 -27.74 -25.02 -10.62
C ARG A 91 -26.88 -23.78 -10.79
N ASP A 92 -27.52 -22.70 -11.20
CA ASP A 92 -26.94 -21.36 -11.17
C ASP A 92 -26.57 -21.00 -9.72
N VAL A 93 -25.27 -20.91 -9.45
CA VAL A 93 -24.77 -20.34 -8.20
C VAL A 93 -24.85 -18.83 -8.35
N HIS A 94 -25.78 -18.20 -7.60
CA HIS A 94 -25.82 -16.75 -7.45
C HIS A 94 -24.50 -16.25 -6.85
N GLN A 95 -23.60 -15.82 -7.73
CA GLN A 95 -22.41 -15.06 -7.37
C GLN A 95 -22.90 -13.70 -6.87
N ARG A 96 -22.81 -13.47 -5.55
CA ARG A 96 -23.10 -12.15 -4.97
C ARG A 96 -22.04 -11.17 -5.47
N ASP A 97 -22.50 -10.05 -6.02
CA ASP A 97 -21.66 -8.91 -6.30
C ASP A 97 -21.03 -8.40 -4.99
N LEU A 98 -19.74 -8.66 -4.82
CA LEU A 98 -18.92 -7.94 -3.86
C LEU A 98 -18.51 -6.63 -4.53
N GLU A 99 -19.15 -5.54 -4.11
CA GLU A 99 -18.83 -4.19 -4.54
C GLU A 99 -17.35 -3.90 -4.25
N ALA A 100 -16.56 -3.78 -5.32
CA ALA A 100 -15.14 -3.50 -5.23
C ALA A 100 -14.92 -2.01 -4.91
N GLU A 101 -15.05 -1.64 -3.62
CA GLU A 101 -14.53 -0.37 -3.12
C GLU A 101 -13.04 -0.27 -3.44
N SER A 102 -12.65 0.77 -4.18
CA SER A 102 -11.26 1.01 -4.57
C SER A 102 -10.41 1.41 -3.36
N ASN A 103 -9.74 0.44 -2.73
CA ASN A 103 -8.67 0.72 -1.77
C ASN A 103 -7.45 1.29 -2.51
N ASP A 104 -7.40 2.62 -2.63
CA ASP A 104 -6.27 3.42 -3.16
C ASP A 104 -5.01 3.42 -2.24
N ASP A 105 -4.80 2.35 -1.44
CA ASP A 105 -3.71 2.28 -0.44
C ASP A 105 -2.32 1.98 -1.06
N GLU A 106 -2.25 1.53 -2.32
CA GLU A 106 -0.97 1.27 -3.02
C GLU A 106 -0.86 1.97 -4.37
N ALA A 107 -0.44 3.24 -4.30
CA ALA A 107 0.41 3.83 -5.31
C ALA A 107 1.60 4.48 -4.60
N LEU A 108 2.79 3.85 -4.68
CA LEU A 108 4.03 4.50 -4.29
C LEU A 108 4.12 5.84 -5.03
N VAL A 109 4.20 6.92 -4.26
CA VAL A 109 4.34 8.26 -4.80
C VAL A 109 5.79 8.39 -5.26
N SER A 110 5.99 8.24 -6.57
CA SER A 110 7.20 8.74 -7.22
C SER A 110 7.25 10.25 -6.97
N GLU A 111 8.13 10.67 -6.07
CA GLU A 111 8.45 12.09 -5.90
C GLU A 111 9.17 12.56 -7.17
N ASP A 112 8.80 13.76 -7.64
CA ASP A 112 9.07 14.32 -8.98
C ASP A 112 8.25 13.73 -10.14
N PHE A 113 7.05 14.29 -10.35
CA PHE A 113 6.45 14.35 -11.67
C PHE A 113 7.02 15.55 -12.44
N ASP A 114 7.69 15.30 -13.56
CA ASP A 114 7.96 16.33 -14.56
C ASP A 114 6.63 16.95 -15.01
N TYR A 115 6.40 18.21 -14.66
CA TYR A 115 5.24 18.97 -15.15
C TYR A 115 5.42 19.23 -16.64
N ALA A 116 4.89 18.33 -17.47
CA ALA A 116 4.73 18.57 -18.89
C ALA A 116 3.84 19.81 -19.07
N SER A 117 4.47 20.93 -19.48
CA SER A 117 3.74 22.15 -19.79
C SER A 117 2.76 21.91 -20.93
N ALA A 118 1.72 22.74 -21.06
CA ALA A 118 0.80 22.66 -22.20
C ALA A 118 1.54 22.70 -23.55
N ALA A 119 2.68 23.41 -23.63
CA ALA A 119 3.55 23.44 -24.79
C ALA A 119 4.31 22.11 -25.03
N MET A 120 4.76 21.41 -23.97
CA MET A 120 5.32 20.06 -24.10
C MET A 120 4.27 19.04 -24.54
N VAL A 121 3.05 19.11 -23.99
CA VAL A 121 1.95 18.19 -24.38
C VAL A 121 1.52 18.45 -25.83
N ALA A 122 1.41 19.72 -26.25
CA ALA A 122 1.15 20.09 -27.64
C ALA A 122 2.26 19.60 -28.57
N SER A 123 3.53 19.89 -28.26
CA SER A 123 4.68 19.42 -29.05
C SER A 123 4.77 17.88 -29.12
N TRP A 124 4.46 17.17 -28.03
CA TRP A 124 4.42 15.71 -28.04
C TRP A 124 3.27 15.17 -28.92
N LEU A 125 2.10 15.80 -28.89
CA LEU A 125 0.97 15.46 -29.77
C LEU A 125 1.32 15.71 -31.25
N ASP A 126 1.89 16.87 -31.56
CA ASP A 126 2.26 17.27 -32.92
C ASP A 126 3.34 16.35 -33.53
N ASN A 127 4.20 15.76 -32.69
CA ASN A 127 5.23 14.80 -33.11
C ASN A 127 4.73 13.33 -33.26
N LYS A 128 3.45 13.03 -33.00
CA LYS A 128 2.88 11.69 -33.25
C LYS A 128 2.39 11.52 -34.70
N PRO A 129 2.43 10.31 -35.28
CA PRO A 129 1.84 10.04 -36.59
C PRO A 129 0.38 10.46 -36.66
N SER A 130 -0.07 10.98 -37.81
CA SER A 130 -1.42 11.52 -38.00
C SER A 130 -2.54 10.52 -37.64
N GLU A 131 -2.34 9.23 -37.92
CA GLU A 131 -3.29 8.18 -37.53
C GLU A 131 -3.36 7.99 -36.00
N SER A 132 -2.24 8.14 -35.30
CA SER A 132 -2.19 8.12 -33.82
C SER A 132 -2.85 9.36 -33.23
N GLN A 133 -2.64 10.55 -33.83
CA GLN A 133 -3.36 11.77 -33.45
C GLN A 133 -4.88 11.61 -33.65
N GLU A 134 -5.32 11.00 -34.76
CA GLU A 134 -6.74 10.70 -34.99
C GLU A 134 -7.31 9.70 -33.99
N ARG A 135 -6.58 8.64 -33.63
CA ARG A 135 -7.01 7.66 -32.62
C ARG A 135 -7.09 8.29 -31.22
N LEU A 136 -6.16 9.16 -30.85
CA LEU A 136 -6.19 9.93 -29.59
C LEU A 136 -7.35 10.94 -29.55
N ARG A 137 -7.69 11.56 -30.69
CA ARG A 137 -8.90 12.39 -30.84
C ARG A 137 -10.21 11.58 -30.84
N LYS A 138 -10.14 10.27 -31.13
CA LYS A 138 -11.27 9.31 -31.11
C LYS A 138 -11.31 8.46 -29.83
N CYS A 139 -11.02 9.07 -28.68
CA CYS A 139 -11.23 8.43 -27.38
C CYS A 139 -12.73 8.09 -27.19
N PRO A 140 -13.13 6.88 -26.73
CA PRO A 140 -14.52 6.42 -26.78
C PRO A 140 -15.38 6.95 -25.62
N ARG A 141 -15.53 8.28 -25.54
CA ARG A 141 -16.67 8.98 -24.90
C ARG A 141 -17.04 10.17 -25.78
N SER A 142 -18.31 10.29 -26.15
CA SER A 142 -18.75 11.19 -27.22
C SER A 142 -18.39 12.65 -26.94
N VAL A 143 -17.54 13.22 -27.80
CA VAL A 143 -17.25 14.66 -27.82
C VAL A 143 -18.31 15.35 -28.67
N GLU A 144 -19.35 15.89 -28.04
CA GLU A 144 -20.37 16.66 -28.76
C GLU A 144 -20.02 18.15 -28.70
N LYS A 145 -19.74 18.75 -29.86
CA LYS A 145 -19.44 20.20 -30.02
C LYS A 145 -18.30 20.70 -29.12
N GLY A 146 -17.26 19.89 -28.93
CA GLY A 146 -16.08 20.24 -28.14
C GLY A 146 -16.23 20.03 -26.61
N LEU A 147 -17.39 19.57 -26.12
CA LEU A 147 -17.49 19.07 -24.75
C LEU A 147 -17.28 17.56 -24.71
N VAL A 148 -16.36 17.11 -23.84
CA VAL A 148 -16.21 15.70 -23.47
C VAL A 148 -17.38 15.31 -22.57
N ILE A 149 -18.36 14.57 -23.11
CA ILE A 149 -19.50 14.12 -22.31
C ILE A 149 -19.04 12.99 -21.38
N GLY A 150 -19.23 13.20 -20.06
CA GLY A 150 -18.80 12.26 -19.02
C GLY A 150 -17.49 12.64 -18.32
N ALA A 151 -16.99 13.87 -18.48
CA ALA A 151 -16.03 14.45 -17.55
C ALA A 151 -16.75 14.81 -16.24
N GLU A 152 -16.29 14.23 -15.11
CA GLU A 152 -16.64 14.74 -13.79
C GLU A 152 -16.13 16.17 -13.67
N VAL A 153 -16.98 17.08 -13.18
CA VAL A 153 -16.61 18.48 -13.01
C VAL A 153 -15.64 18.55 -11.83
N CYS A 154 -14.40 19.03 -12.04
CA CYS A 154 -13.48 19.27 -10.90
C CYS A 154 -14.20 20.22 -9.91
N PRO A 155 -14.13 20.00 -8.60
CA PRO A 155 -14.89 20.74 -7.58
C PRO A 155 -14.93 22.28 -7.71
N ASN A 156 -13.96 22.87 -8.41
CA ASN A 156 -13.90 24.30 -8.73
C ASN A 156 -14.67 24.70 -10.01
N GLY A 157 -15.58 23.85 -10.52
CA GLY A 157 -16.38 24.11 -11.73
C GLY A 157 -15.64 23.98 -13.07
N ALA A 158 -14.39 23.50 -13.06
CA ALA A 158 -13.56 23.45 -14.26
C ALA A 158 -13.90 22.25 -15.17
N THR A 159 -14.19 22.52 -16.45
CA THR A 159 -14.23 21.50 -17.51
C THR A 159 -12.84 20.91 -17.68
N ILE A 160 -12.73 19.59 -17.51
CA ILE A 160 -11.44 18.89 -17.62
C ILE A 160 -11.15 18.58 -19.09
N SER A 161 -10.03 19.10 -19.60
CA SER A 161 -9.51 18.91 -20.96
C SER A 161 -8.09 18.32 -20.92
N LEU A 162 -7.49 18.06 -22.08
CA LEU A 162 -6.07 17.69 -22.18
C LEU A 162 -5.12 18.80 -21.71
N GLU A 163 -5.55 20.07 -21.75
CA GLU A 163 -4.72 21.24 -21.41
C GLU A 163 -4.66 21.52 -19.91
N ASN A 164 -5.73 21.17 -19.19
CA ASN A 164 -5.89 21.48 -17.77
C ASN A 164 -6.11 20.25 -16.88
N GLY A 165 -6.30 19.08 -17.46
CA GLY A 165 -6.47 17.81 -16.76
C GLY A 165 -5.16 17.25 -16.25
N ALA A 166 -5.19 16.61 -15.08
CA ALA A 166 -4.06 15.80 -14.67
C ALA A 166 -3.98 14.58 -15.60
N LEU A 167 -2.89 14.43 -16.33
CA LEU A 167 -2.69 13.27 -17.20
C LEU A 167 -2.22 12.07 -16.36
N ARG A 168 -2.65 10.87 -16.74
CA ARG A 168 -2.15 9.59 -16.25
C ARG A 168 -1.83 8.71 -17.43
N GLU A 169 -0.55 8.48 -17.64
CA GLU A 169 -0.09 7.44 -18.55
C GLU A 169 -0.19 6.07 -17.86
N ARG A 170 -0.83 5.10 -18.50
CA ARG A 170 -0.86 3.70 -18.07
C ARG A 170 -0.95 2.81 -19.29
N LEU A 171 0.03 1.91 -19.47
CA LEU A 171 0.08 0.98 -20.62
C LEU A 171 -0.05 1.72 -21.97
N GLU A 172 0.76 2.75 -22.20
CA GLU A 172 0.78 3.59 -23.42
C GLU A 172 -0.50 4.42 -23.68
N ILE A 173 -1.52 4.29 -22.82
CA ILE A 173 -2.72 5.13 -22.85
C ILE A 173 -2.48 6.34 -21.96
N VAL A 174 -2.34 7.52 -22.57
CA VAL A 174 -2.46 8.81 -21.88
C VAL A 174 -3.94 9.07 -21.63
N SER A 175 -4.37 8.87 -20.39
CA SER A 175 -5.73 9.15 -19.93
C SER A 175 -5.78 10.48 -19.18
N VAL A 176 -6.86 11.24 -19.36
CA VAL A 176 -7.13 12.41 -18.54
C VAL A 176 -7.81 11.93 -17.25
N GLN A 177 -7.24 12.23 -16.09
CA GLN A 177 -7.83 11.89 -14.79
C GLN A 177 -9.06 12.76 -14.50
N PHE A 178 -9.92 12.29 -13.59
CA PHE A 178 -11.15 12.97 -13.12
C PHE A 178 -10.91 14.28 -12.33
N ARG A 179 -9.71 14.86 -12.39
CA ARG A 179 -9.32 16.09 -11.69
C ARG A 179 -8.49 16.97 -12.63
N CYS A 180 -8.75 18.29 -12.63
CA CYS A 180 -7.81 19.24 -13.23
C CYS A 180 -6.46 19.17 -12.51
N ILE A 181 -5.36 19.62 -13.12
CA ILE A 181 -4.02 19.53 -12.58
C ILE A 181 -3.93 20.14 -11.18
N THR A 182 -4.52 21.31 -10.94
CA THR A 182 -4.60 21.93 -9.60
C THR A 182 -5.43 21.10 -8.62
N CYS A 183 -6.59 20.58 -9.06
CA CYS A 183 -7.45 19.66 -8.29
C CYS A 183 -6.68 18.36 -7.92
N HIS A 184 -5.81 17.85 -8.79
CA HIS A 184 -5.03 16.63 -8.58
C HIS A 184 -3.79 16.88 -7.72
N SER A 185 -2.98 17.92 -8.01
CA SER A 185 -1.81 18.27 -7.20
C SER A 185 -2.21 18.57 -5.76
N ARG A 186 -3.34 19.25 -5.52
CA ARG A 186 -3.86 19.45 -4.16
C ARG A 186 -4.36 18.17 -3.50
N TYR A 187 -4.94 17.24 -4.27
CA TYR A 187 -5.31 15.91 -3.77
C TYR A 187 -4.07 15.09 -3.40
N ARG A 188 -3.05 15.04 -4.26
CA ARG A 188 -1.76 14.39 -4.00
C ARG A 188 -1.02 15.00 -2.82
N PHE A 189 -1.01 16.32 -2.70
CA PHE A 189 -0.46 17.02 -1.55
C PHE A 189 -1.20 16.64 -0.26
N LYS A 190 -2.54 16.61 -0.25
CA LYS A 190 -3.30 16.08 0.90
C LYS A 190 -2.98 14.61 1.22
N GLN A 191 -2.90 13.73 0.20
CA GLN A 191 -2.49 12.33 0.39
C GLN A 191 -1.08 12.24 1.01
N PHE A 192 -0.12 13.02 0.52
CA PHE A 192 1.22 13.11 1.07
C PHE A 192 1.18 13.51 2.55
N ILE A 193 0.51 14.61 2.88
CA ILE A 193 0.35 15.09 4.26
C ILE A 193 -0.26 14.00 5.17
N TRP A 194 -1.23 13.25 4.66
CA TRP A 194 -1.89 12.17 5.40
C TRP A 194 -0.94 10.97 5.62
N ASN A 195 -0.29 10.53 4.54
CA ASN A 195 0.62 9.38 4.51
C ASN A 195 1.91 9.58 5.31
N HIS A 196 2.25 10.84 5.57
CA HIS A 196 3.44 11.30 6.29
C HIS A 196 3.11 11.98 7.63
N PHE A 197 1.90 11.80 8.19
CA PHE A 197 1.53 12.36 9.51
C PHE A 197 1.80 13.87 9.67
N LEU A 198 1.69 14.63 8.58
CA LEU A 198 1.95 16.07 8.53
C LEU A 198 0.69 16.93 8.68
N ASN A 199 -0.51 16.35 8.88
CA ASN A 199 -1.70 17.16 9.17
C ASN A 199 -1.49 17.95 10.46
N ALA A 200 -1.95 19.19 10.46
CA ALA A 200 -2.19 19.92 11.70
C ALA A 200 -3.35 19.30 12.50
N GLU A 201 -3.35 19.51 13.80
CA GLU A 201 -4.51 19.27 14.67
C GLU A 201 -5.52 20.41 14.52
N ASP A 202 -6.81 20.16 14.79
CA ASP A 202 -7.88 21.16 14.60
C ASP A 202 -7.68 22.42 15.49
N SER A 203 -7.00 22.26 16.62
CA SER A 203 -6.62 23.34 17.56
C SER A 203 -5.27 24.01 17.24
N GLN A 204 -4.51 23.50 16.27
CA GLN A 204 -3.15 23.97 16.00
C GLN A 204 -3.17 25.25 15.15
N GLY A 205 -2.77 26.38 15.73
CA GLY A 205 -2.64 27.66 14.99
C GLY A 205 -1.26 27.95 14.41
N VAL A 206 -0.20 27.31 14.93
CA VAL A 206 1.22 27.64 14.65
C VAL A 206 2.06 26.39 14.39
N CYS A 207 3.17 26.57 13.67
CA CYS A 207 4.09 25.52 13.26
C CYS A 207 4.62 24.67 14.43
N ALA A 208 4.53 23.34 14.32
CA ALA A 208 4.97 22.37 15.31
C ALA A 208 6.50 22.24 15.44
N ALA A 209 7.27 22.79 14.51
CA ALA A 209 8.72 22.86 14.67
C ALA A 209 9.05 23.73 15.89
N ASN A 210 9.96 23.25 16.74
CA ASN A 210 10.37 23.95 17.96
C ASN A 210 10.75 25.41 17.65
N ILE A 211 10.45 26.32 18.59
CA ILE A 211 10.60 27.80 18.48
C ILE A 211 9.95 28.49 17.26
N CYS A 212 9.12 27.81 16.46
CA CYS A 212 8.57 28.37 15.22
C CYS A 212 7.13 28.92 15.37
N VAL A 213 6.99 30.21 15.66
CA VAL A 213 5.67 30.89 15.76
C VAL A 213 4.99 31.23 14.42
N LYS A 214 5.47 30.67 13.29
CA LYS A 214 4.91 30.96 11.96
C LYS A 214 3.58 30.22 11.75
N PRO A 215 2.63 30.81 11.00
CA PRO A 215 1.37 30.16 10.69
C PRO A 215 1.58 28.88 9.87
N LEU A 216 0.62 27.97 9.99
CA LEU A 216 0.58 26.71 9.26
C LEU A 216 0.50 26.90 7.74
N TRP A 217 1.08 25.98 6.99
CA TRP A 217 0.98 25.97 5.53
C TRP A 217 -0.04 24.94 5.06
N GLU A 218 -1.15 25.41 4.49
CA GLU A 218 -2.14 24.60 3.75
C GLU A 218 -2.72 23.38 4.52
N GLY A 219 -2.81 23.47 5.84
CA GLY A 219 -3.32 22.40 6.73
C GLY A 219 -2.24 21.42 7.19
N THR A 220 -0.97 21.69 6.88
CA THR A 220 0.16 20.96 7.47
C THR A 220 0.46 21.47 8.87
N LYS A 221 1.01 20.62 9.75
CA LYS A 221 1.51 20.96 11.08
C LYS A 221 2.75 21.86 11.06
N PHE A 222 3.26 22.23 9.88
CA PHE A 222 4.46 23.05 9.72
C PHE A 222 4.15 24.33 8.95
N CYS A 223 4.98 25.36 9.14
CA CYS A 223 5.00 26.49 8.20
C CYS A 223 5.75 26.07 6.92
N ARG A 224 5.53 26.79 5.81
CA ARG A 224 6.12 26.45 4.50
C ARG A 224 7.64 26.28 4.53
N VAL A 225 8.36 27.07 5.33
CA VAL A 225 9.82 26.97 5.45
C VAL A 225 10.23 25.64 6.09
N GLN A 226 9.56 25.25 7.18
CA GLN A 226 9.87 24.02 7.91
C GLN A 226 9.41 22.79 7.13
N PHE A 227 8.28 22.85 6.42
CA PHE A 227 7.85 21.77 5.52
C PHE A 227 8.88 21.51 4.39
N LEU A 228 9.46 22.56 3.80
CA LEU A 228 10.46 22.42 2.74
C LEU A 228 11.85 21.97 3.26
N GLN A 229 12.07 21.98 4.56
CA GLN A 229 13.28 21.48 5.23
C GLN A 229 13.08 20.09 5.83
N TRP A 230 11.83 19.75 6.16
CA TRP A 230 11.41 18.45 6.63
C TRP A 230 11.71 17.38 5.59
N LYS A 231 12.11 16.21 6.09
CA LYS A 231 12.38 15.02 5.30
C LYS A 231 11.53 13.85 5.80
N PRO A 232 11.26 12.82 4.98
CA PRO A 232 10.57 11.63 5.43
C PRO A 232 11.24 10.94 6.63
N GLU A 233 12.57 11.05 6.79
CA GLU A 233 13.31 10.53 7.94
C GLU A 233 13.05 11.33 9.23
N ASP A 234 12.61 12.58 9.12
CA ASP A 234 12.10 13.37 10.25
C ASP A 234 10.70 12.88 10.71
N LEU A 235 10.18 11.80 10.11
CA LEU A 235 9.16 10.91 10.70
C LEU A 235 9.77 9.80 11.54
N ALA A 236 10.68 10.19 12.44
CA ALA A 236 10.41 9.81 13.81
C ALA A 236 8.95 10.20 14.12
N LEU A 237 8.04 9.21 14.07
CA LEU A 237 6.80 9.28 14.82
C LEU A 237 7.19 9.79 16.20
N ASP A 238 6.55 10.86 16.66
CA ASP A 238 6.90 11.42 17.96
C ASP A 238 6.82 10.31 19.02
N GLN A 239 7.62 10.43 20.09
CA GLN A 239 7.76 9.32 21.04
C GLN A 239 6.40 8.87 21.61
N GLN A 240 5.43 9.79 21.72
CA GLN A 240 4.07 9.50 22.14
C GLN A 240 3.28 8.71 21.08
N SER A 241 3.37 9.06 19.79
CA SER A 241 2.84 8.27 18.68
C SER A 241 3.43 6.86 18.61
N ILE A 242 4.73 6.69 18.85
CA ILE A 242 5.36 5.35 18.92
C ILE A 242 4.82 4.57 20.12
N VAL A 243 4.76 5.18 21.30
CA VAL A 243 4.21 4.57 22.52
C VAL A 243 2.75 4.16 22.32
N GLU A 244 1.94 5.00 21.69
CA GLU A 244 0.54 4.71 21.39
C GLU A 244 0.38 3.57 20.37
N LEU A 245 1.17 3.54 19.30
CA LEU A 245 1.17 2.43 18.35
C LEU A 245 1.64 1.11 19.00
N LYS A 246 2.64 1.14 19.89
CA LYS A 246 3.05 -0.02 20.69
C LYS A 246 1.94 -0.46 21.65
N ARG A 247 1.22 0.47 22.29
CA ARG A 247 0.06 0.19 23.16
C ARG A 247 -1.09 -0.46 22.38
N LEU A 248 -1.46 0.12 21.22
CA LEU A 248 -2.49 -0.41 20.33
C LEU A 248 -2.13 -1.80 19.80
N PHE A 249 -0.89 -2.01 19.37
CA PHE A 249 -0.44 -3.35 18.96
C PHE A 249 -0.47 -4.33 20.14
N SER A 250 -0.07 -3.91 21.34
CA SER A 250 -0.10 -4.76 22.54
C SER A 250 -1.53 -5.17 22.93
N LEU A 251 -2.51 -4.28 22.73
CA LEU A 251 -3.94 -4.57 22.87
C LEU A 251 -4.46 -5.53 21.78
N ALA A 252 -4.02 -5.37 20.53
CA ALA A 252 -4.34 -6.35 19.49
C ALA A 252 -3.68 -7.71 19.76
N ALA A 253 -2.45 -7.71 20.23
CA ALA A 253 -1.68 -8.90 20.58
C ALA A 253 -2.11 -9.53 21.91
N SER A 254 -2.96 -8.88 22.72
CA SER A 254 -3.53 -9.53 23.90
C SER A 254 -4.64 -10.53 23.56
N GLU A 255 -5.24 -10.41 22.37
CA GLU A 255 -6.31 -11.25 21.83
C GLU A 255 -5.81 -12.43 20.98
N GLN A 256 -6.69 -13.41 20.69
CA GLN A 256 -6.40 -14.43 19.67
C GLN A 256 -6.58 -13.87 18.26
N TRP A 257 -5.54 -14.04 17.42
CA TRP A 257 -5.62 -13.74 16.00
C TRP A 257 -6.14 -14.95 15.24
N PHE A 258 -6.83 -14.69 14.13
CA PHE A 258 -7.39 -15.74 13.29
C PHE A 258 -6.82 -15.64 11.88
N PRO A 259 -6.34 -16.75 11.29
CA PRO A 259 -5.98 -16.77 9.88
C PRO A 259 -7.26 -16.57 9.04
N LEU A 260 -7.26 -15.53 8.22
CA LEU A 260 -8.37 -15.16 7.36
C LEU A 260 -8.21 -15.86 6.00
N SER A 261 -7.00 -15.82 5.44
CA SER A 261 -6.66 -16.51 4.18
C SER A 261 -6.69 -18.04 4.33
N LYS A 262 -6.90 -18.74 3.21
CA LYS A 262 -6.90 -20.23 3.18
C LYS A 262 -5.53 -20.79 3.54
N ILE A 263 -4.47 -20.18 3.03
CA ILE A 263 -3.08 -20.60 3.25
C ILE A 263 -2.71 -20.45 4.73
N ALA A 264 -3.01 -19.30 5.35
CA ALA A 264 -2.75 -19.10 6.78
C ALA A 264 -3.44 -20.14 7.66
N LYS A 265 -4.63 -20.65 7.27
CA LYS A 265 -5.33 -21.74 7.96
C LYS A 265 -4.59 -23.07 7.84
N VAL A 266 -4.07 -23.38 6.65
CA VAL A 266 -3.23 -24.57 6.42
C VAL A 266 -1.94 -24.47 7.22
N MET A 267 -1.22 -23.36 7.13
CA MET A 267 0.05 -23.14 7.82
C MET A 267 -0.13 -23.18 9.35
N LYS A 268 -1.15 -22.53 9.91
CA LYS A 268 -1.49 -22.66 11.34
C LYS A 268 -1.67 -24.13 11.74
N LYS A 269 -2.40 -24.92 10.95
CA LYS A 269 -2.63 -26.35 11.23
C LYS A 269 -1.32 -27.14 11.17
N GLU A 270 -0.53 -26.99 10.11
CA GLU A 270 0.74 -27.69 9.94
C GLU A 270 1.72 -27.36 11.10
N THR A 271 1.83 -26.10 11.52
CA THR A 271 2.65 -25.67 12.67
C THR A 271 2.13 -26.24 14.00
N SER A 272 0.81 -26.30 14.21
CA SER A 272 0.20 -26.87 15.42
C SER A 272 0.44 -28.37 15.58
N GLU A 273 0.60 -29.11 14.47
CA GLU A 273 0.93 -30.54 14.49
C GLU A 273 2.41 -30.84 14.86
N GLN A 274 3.21 -29.81 15.21
CA GLN A 274 4.64 -29.89 15.58
C GLN A 274 5.53 -30.58 14.54
N LYS A 275 5.06 -30.73 13.32
CA LYS A 275 5.89 -31.16 12.19
C LYS A 275 6.78 -29.99 11.81
N ALA A 276 8.09 -30.16 11.95
CA ALA A 276 9.05 -29.23 11.39
C ALA A 276 8.76 -29.11 9.89
N LEU A 277 8.36 -27.91 9.44
CA LEU A 277 8.14 -27.65 8.03
C LEU A 277 9.51 -27.75 7.32
N PRO A 278 9.61 -28.44 6.18
CA PRO A 278 10.80 -28.33 5.34
C PRO A 278 11.04 -26.86 5.00
N PRO A 279 12.28 -26.33 5.03
CA PRO A 279 12.55 -24.92 4.71
C PRO A 279 11.96 -24.49 3.35
N ALA A 280 11.97 -25.41 2.38
CA ALA A 280 11.38 -25.26 1.05
C ALA A 280 9.85 -25.12 0.99
N ARG A 281 9.12 -25.38 2.08
CA ARG A 281 7.65 -25.45 2.11
C ARG A 281 7.01 -24.07 2.13
N LEU A 282 7.63 -23.10 2.82
CA LEU A 282 7.12 -21.76 3.02
C LEU A 282 8.25 -20.74 2.88
N VAL A 283 8.20 -19.93 1.82
CA VAL A 283 9.29 -19.01 1.44
C VAL A 283 8.77 -17.57 1.40
N ASN A 284 9.44 -16.68 2.12
CA ASN A 284 9.15 -15.25 2.14
C ASN A 284 9.83 -14.60 0.92
N ILE A 285 9.07 -13.84 0.12
CA ILE A 285 9.52 -13.17 -1.10
C ILE A 285 9.33 -11.66 -1.00
N ASP A 286 10.33 -10.93 -1.46
CA ASP A 286 10.25 -9.52 -1.82
C ASP A 286 11.04 -9.28 -3.13
N LEU A 287 10.66 -8.26 -3.91
CA LEU A 287 11.32 -7.88 -5.15
C LEU A 287 11.52 -6.37 -5.23
N GLU A 288 12.72 -5.96 -5.64
CA GLU A 288 12.98 -4.59 -6.11
C GLU A 288 12.75 -4.50 -7.61
N LEU A 289 12.14 -3.41 -8.10
CA LEU A 289 11.65 -3.36 -9.48
C LEU A 289 11.48 -1.95 -10.08
N SER A 290 11.60 -1.84 -11.41
CA SER A 290 11.17 -0.67 -12.17
C SER A 290 9.66 -0.76 -12.45
N PHE A 291 8.85 0.08 -11.80
CA PHE A 291 7.39 0.10 -12.03
C PHE A 291 6.99 0.46 -13.47
N THR A 292 7.85 1.20 -14.19
CA THR A 292 7.59 1.62 -15.57
C THR A 292 7.72 0.45 -16.53
N ASP A 293 8.83 -0.29 -16.42
CA ASP A 293 9.23 -1.34 -17.35
C ASP A 293 8.78 -2.74 -16.88
N ARG A 294 8.39 -2.87 -15.61
CA ARG A 294 8.22 -4.13 -14.88
C ARG A 294 9.49 -5.00 -14.82
N GLU A 295 10.64 -4.38 -14.98
CA GLU A 295 11.93 -5.04 -14.78
C GLU A 295 12.11 -5.34 -13.29
N VAL A 296 12.24 -6.61 -12.91
CA VAL A 296 12.79 -7.03 -11.62
C VAL A 296 14.26 -6.65 -11.58
N LEU A 297 14.68 -5.94 -10.53
CA LEU A 297 16.02 -5.37 -10.33
C LEU A 297 16.82 -6.09 -9.23
N GLN A 298 16.15 -6.64 -8.22
CA GLN A 298 16.71 -7.57 -7.23
C GLN A 298 15.64 -8.59 -6.85
N ILE A 299 16.07 -9.83 -6.59
CA ILE A 299 15.23 -10.90 -6.07
C ILE A 299 15.72 -11.23 -4.67
N GLY A 300 14.83 -11.22 -3.66
CA GLY A 300 15.12 -11.63 -2.30
C GLY A 300 14.15 -12.71 -1.83
N LEU A 301 14.68 -13.89 -1.51
CA LEU A 301 13.95 -15.00 -0.90
C LEU A 301 14.61 -15.39 0.42
N ALA A 302 13.79 -15.55 1.46
CA ALA A 302 14.21 -16.07 2.75
C ALA A 302 13.27 -17.20 3.20
N ASP A 303 13.80 -18.22 3.87
CA ASP A 303 12.98 -19.27 4.47
C ASP A 303 12.27 -18.77 5.75
N MET A 304 11.64 -19.69 6.49
CA MET A 304 10.95 -19.38 7.74
C MET A 304 11.87 -19.03 8.92
N ASP A 305 13.14 -19.43 8.89
CA ASP A 305 14.12 -19.04 9.90
C ASP A 305 14.81 -17.71 9.56
N GLY A 306 14.55 -17.17 8.36
CA GLY A 306 15.19 -15.96 7.84
C GLY A 306 16.54 -16.22 7.18
N GLU A 307 16.89 -17.48 6.92
CA GLU A 307 18.09 -17.82 6.17
C GLU A 307 17.89 -17.48 4.69
N CYS A 308 18.99 -17.12 4.01
CA CYS A 308 18.91 -16.71 2.62
C CYS A 308 18.68 -17.93 1.73
N VAL A 309 17.65 -17.86 0.90
CA VAL A 309 17.31 -18.86 -0.13
C VAL A 309 17.70 -18.37 -1.52
N LEU A 310 17.54 -17.07 -1.77
CA LEU A 310 18.01 -16.41 -2.98
C LEU A 310 18.22 -14.93 -2.70
N ASP A 311 19.31 -14.39 -3.22
CA ASP A 311 19.59 -12.96 -3.21
C ASP A 311 20.50 -12.65 -4.39
N CYS A 312 19.91 -12.09 -5.44
CA CYS A 312 20.63 -11.82 -6.69
C CYS A 312 20.03 -10.65 -7.47
N LEU A 313 20.87 -10.04 -8.30
CA LEU A 313 20.44 -9.17 -9.39
C LEU A 313 20.14 -10.04 -10.64
N PRO A 314 18.91 -10.03 -11.20
CA PRO A 314 18.59 -10.84 -12.36
C PRO A 314 19.27 -10.31 -13.64
N LYS A 315 19.78 -11.24 -14.44
CA LYS A 315 20.40 -10.99 -15.74
C LYS A 315 19.52 -11.54 -16.84
N TYR A 316 18.87 -10.64 -17.55
CA TYR A 316 18.00 -10.98 -18.67
C TYR A 316 18.83 -11.42 -19.89
N SER A 317 18.38 -12.45 -20.64
CA SER A 317 19.07 -12.90 -21.87
C SER A 317 18.88 -11.91 -23.03
N LYS A 318 17.78 -11.17 -22.99
CA LYS A 318 17.46 -10.03 -23.85
C LYS A 318 17.02 -8.90 -22.93
N PRO A 319 17.36 -7.63 -23.21
CA PRO A 319 16.78 -6.53 -22.43
C PRO A 319 15.26 -6.68 -22.39
N PRO A 320 14.59 -6.40 -21.25
CA PRO A 320 13.13 -6.44 -21.15
C PRO A 320 12.55 -5.74 -22.37
N ALA A 321 11.66 -6.41 -23.09
CA ALA A 321 11.15 -5.89 -24.36
C ALA A 321 10.49 -4.54 -24.08
N ALA A 322 11.19 -3.46 -24.42
CA ALA A 322 10.71 -2.10 -24.22
C ALA A 322 9.31 -2.04 -24.80
N ARG A 323 8.33 -1.69 -23.95
CA ARG A 323 6.90 -1.78 -24.31
C ARG A 323 6.72 -1.14 -25.68
N SER A 324 6.01 -1.84 -26.56
CA SER A 324 6.09 -1.68 -28.03
C SER A 324 5.52 -0.35 -28.57
N SER A 325 5.36 0.65 -27.71
CA SER A 325 5.43 2.07 -28.02
C SER A 325 6.40 2.33 -29.18
N SER A 326 5.86 2.88 -30.27
CA SER A 326 6.56 3.16 -31.53
C SER A 326 7.56 4.31 -31.44
N SER A 327 8.00 4.66 -30.24
CA SER A 327 8.98 5.71 -29.95
C SER A 327 9.62 5.36 -28.61
N PRO A 328 10.93 5.06 -28.52
CA PRO A 328 11.56 4.79 -27.25
C PRO A 328 11.52 6.07 -26.39
N VAL A 329 10.64 6.08 -25.39
CA VAL A 329 10.60 7.15 -24.40
C VAL A 329 11.93 7.10 -23.64
N PRO A 330 12.75 8.17 -23.63
CA PRO A 330 14.01 8.15 -22.93
C PRO A 330 13.75 7.93 -21.44
N LEU A 331 14.38 6.91 -20.84
CA LEU A 331 14.32 6.70 -19.39
C LEU A 331 14.61 8.01 -18.66
N SER A 332 13.77 8.36 -17.68
CA SER A 332 13.91 9.57 -16.87
C SER A 332 15.25 9.55 -16.14
N PHE A 333 15.73 10.73 -15.73
CA PHE A 333 16.97 10.81 -14.97
C PHE A 333 16.91 9.95 -13.70
N GLN A 334 15.78 9.99 -12.99
CA GLN A 334 15.54 9.16 -11.81
C GLN A 334 15.60 7.67 -12.12
N GLN A 335 14.90 7.16 -13.15
CA GLN A 335 14.94 5.73 -13.53
C GLN A 335 16.37 5.26 -13.79
N ARG A 336 17.19 6.07 -14.47
CA ARG A 336 18.62 5.77 -14.70
C ARG A 336 19.43 5.77 -13.41
N MET A 337 19.11 6.62 -12.44
CA MET A 337 19.77 6.66 -11.14
C MET A 337 19.36 5.47 -10.26
N PHE A 338 18.07 5.11 -10.21
CA PHE A 338 17.58 3.91 -9.53
C PHE A 338 18.20 2.64 -10.10
N GLY A 339 18.16 2.44 -11.43
CA GLY A 339 18.78 1.27 -12.07
C GLY A 339 20.30 1.21 -11.88
N LYS A 340 20.98 2.35 -11.69
CA LYS A 340 22.41 2.39 -11.29
C LYS A 340 22.61 2.04 -9.82
N LYS A 341 21.72 2.48 -8.91
CA LYS A 341 21.78 2.14 -7.47
C LYS A 341 21.75 0.63 -7.29
N PHE A 342 20.75 -0.06 -7.86
CA PHE A 342 20.62 -1.51 -7.73
C PHE A 342 21.79 -2.29 -8.34
N LYS A 343 22.36 -1.84 -9.47
CA LYS A 343 23.57 -2.46 -10.06
C LYS A 343 24.83 -2.33 -9.20
N LEU A 344 24.82 -1.51 -8.15
CA LEU A 344 25.90 -1.36 -7.18
C LEU A 344 25.55 -1.95 -5.81
N MET A 345 24.33 -2.48 -5.62
CA MET A 345 23.95 -3.11 -4.36
C MET A 345 24.59 -4.51 -4.26
N PRO A 346 25.23 -4.83 -3.12
CA PRO A 346 25.75 -6.17 -2.89
C PRO A 346 24.58 -7.16 -2.79
N SER A 347 24.75 -8.34 -3.36
CA SER A 347 23.85 -9.48 -3.22
C SER A 347 24.68 -10.75 -3.03
N ILE A 348 24.21 -11.68 -2.20
CA ILE A 348 24.96 -12.86 -1.77
C ILE A 348 25.36 -13.74 -2.97
N HIS A 349 24.46 -13.91 -3.94
CA HIS A 349 24.68 -14.72 -5.15
C HIS A 349 25.07 -13.86 -6.36
N GLY A 350 25.25 -12.54 -6.17
CA GLY A 350 25.65 -11.61 -7.21
C GLY A 350 24.63 -11.50 -8.35
N THR A 351 25.11 -11.61 -9.59
CA THR A 351 24.26 -11.47 -10.79
C THR A 351 24.00 -12.85 -11.42
N LEU A 352 22.74 -13.30 -11.40
CA LEU A 352 22.32 -14.61 -11.92
C LEU A 352 21.43 -14.44 -13.15
N ASP A 353 21.62 -15.28 -14.17
CA ASP A 353 20.61 -15.45 -15.23
C ASP A 353 19.46 -16.37 -14.76
N SER A 354 18.46 -16.58 -15.62
CA SER A 354 17.32 -17.42 -15.28
C SER A 354 17.70 -18.84 -14.86
N LYS A 355 18.74 -19.43 -15.49
CA LYS A 355 19.22 -20.77 -15.15
C LYS A 355 19.95 -20.80 -13.81
N GLY A 356 20.72 -19.75 -13.51
CA GLY A 356 21.32 -19.55 -12.18
C GLY A 356 20.24 -19.46 -11.10
N VAL A 357 19.17 -18.69 -11.35
CA VAL A 357 18.02 -18.63 -10.43
C VAL A 357 17.36 -20.00 -10.28
N LEU A 358 17.08 -20.72 -11.38
CA LEU A 358 16.50 -22.07 -11.29
C LEU A 358 17.36 -23.03 -10.46
N ALA A 359 18.67 -23.03 -10.67
CA ALA A 359 19.57 -23.90 -9.91
C ALA A 359 19.52 -23.61 -8.40
N GLN A 360 19.36 -22.36 -7.98
CA GLN A 360 19.19 -21.99 -6.57
C GLN A 360 17.81 -22.38 -6.02
N LEU A 361 16.74 -22.21 -6.81
CA LEU A 361 15.40 -22.68 -6.44
C LEU A 361 15.39 -24.22 -6.24
N ASP A 362 15.98 -24.96 -7.18
CA ASP A 362 16.10 -26.42 -7.11
C ASP A 362 16.98 -26.89 -5.94
N GLU A 363 18.12 -26.21 -5.68
CA GLU A 363 19.03 -26.50 -4.55
C GLU A 363 18.34 -26.35 -3.20
N HIS A 364 17.51 -25.32 -3.05
CA HIS A 364 16.66 -25.10 -1.87
C HIS A 364 15.34 -25.88 -1.90
N GLY A 365 15.11 -26.74 -2.89
CA GLY A 365 13.93 -27.61 -3.00
C GLY A 365 12.61 -26.87 -3.26
N ILE A 366 12.65 -25.64 -3.76
CA ILE A 366 11.46 -24.89 -4.15
C ILE A 366 10.80 -25.57 -5.35
N THR A 367 9.48 -25.74 -5.28
CA THR A 367 8.69 -26.42 -6.31
C THR A 367 7.41 -25.65 -6.63
N PRO A 368 6.64 -26.05 -7.66
CA PRO A 368 5.30 -25.51 -7.93
C PRO A 368 4.26 -25.78 -6.84
N THR A 369 4.60 -26.46 -5.73
CA THR A 369 3.76 -26.67 -4.54
C THR A 369 4.31 -25.98 -3.28
N THR A 370 5.44 -25.28 -3.38
CA THR A 370 5.93 -24.37 -2.34
C THR A 370 4.91 -23.26 -2.13
N THR A 371 4.68 -22.87 -0.89
CA THR A 371 3.88 -21.69 -0.56
C THR A 371 4.81 -20.49 -0.46
N PHE A 372 4.43 -19.36 -1.05
CA PHE A 372 5.15 -18.10 -0.89
C PHE A 372 4.42 -17.17 0.09
N VAL A 373 5.15 -16.27 0.74
CA VAL A 373 4.61 -15.20 1.59
C VAL A 373 5.10 -13.85 1.06
N SER A 374 4.20 -12.88 0.90
CA SER A 374 4.54 -11.50 0.50
C SER A 374 3.89 -10.48 1.45
N TRP A 375 4.56 -9.35 1.66
CA TRP A 375 4.05 -8.20 2.45
C TRP A 375 3.25 -7.20 1.59
N ALA A 376 2.63 -7.65 0.50
CA ALA A 376 1.82 -6.81 -0.39
C ALA A 376 0.31 -7.02 -0.20
N SER A 377 -0.49 -6.05 -0.69
CA SER A 377 -1.94 -6.24 -0.83
C SER A 377 -2.35 -6.94 -2.14
N TRP A 378 -1.40 -7.18 -3.05
CA TRP A 378 -1.57 -7.82 -4.35
C TRP A 378 -0.47 -8.84 -4.61
N HIS A 379 -0.71 -9.82 -5.48
CA HIS A 379 0.22 -10.91 -5.80
C HIS A 379 1.40 -10.52 -6.72
N PHE A 380 1.93 -9.31 -6.56
CA PHE A 380 2.81 -8.69 -7.56
C PHE A 380 4.16 -9.39 -7.69
N ASP A 381 4.82 -9.68 -6.56
CA ASP A 381 6.20 -10.20 -6.51
C ASP A 381 6.32 -11.55 -7.21
N LEU A 382 5.55 -12.55 -6.73
CA LEU A 382 5.51 -13.87 -7.35
C LEU A 382 5.03 -13.83 -8.80
N SER A 383 4.11 -12.93 -9.15
CA SER A 383 3.64 -12.79 -10.54
C SER A 383 4.73 -12.24 -11.46
N LEU A 384 5.50 -11.24 -11.03
CA LEU A 384 6.61 -10.68 -11.82
C LEU A 384 7.77 -11.67 -11.94
N LEU A 385 8.17 -12.33 -10.85
CA LEU A 385 9.25 -13.32 -10.89
C LEU A 385 8.93 -14.44 -11.89
N ARG A 386 7.68 -14.92 -11.87
CA ARG A 386 7.16 -15.93 -12.80
C ARG A 386 6.97 -15.40 -14.23
N GLU A 387 6.55 -14.14 -14.41
CA GLU A 387 6.47 -13.48 -15.74
C GLU A 387 7.87 -13.36 -16.36
N TRP A 388 8.88 -12.98 -15.60
CA TRP A 388 10.28 -12.95 -16.03
C TRP A 388 10.82 -14.33 -16.41
N LEU A 389 10.72 -15.33 -15.52
CA LEU A 389 11.18 -16.69 -15.82
C LEU A 389 10.50 -17.25 -17.07
N LYS A 390 9.21 -16.97 -17.27
CA LYS A 390 8.45 -17.33 -18.46
C LYS A 390 8.96 -16.66 -19.74
N ILE A 391 9.37 -15.39 -19.68
CA ILE A 391 9.98 -14.67 -20.82
C ILE A 391 11.34 -15.27 -21.18
N GLU A 392 12.10 -15.74 -20.18
CA GLU A 392 13.36 -16.46 -20.34
C GLU A 392 13.19 -17.93 -20.77
N GLY A 393 11.94 -18.38 -21.01
CA GLY A 393 11.62 -19.71 -21.52
C GLY A 393 11.40 -20.80 -20.47
N HIS A 394 11.29 -20.42 -19.19
CA HIS A 394 11.08 -21.33 -18.07
C HIS A 394 9.62 -21.27 -17.60
N HIS A 395 8.87 -22.34 -17.86
CA HIS A 395 7.45 -22.47 -17.54
C HIS A 395 7.25 -23.32 -16.29
N ASP A 396 6.19 -23.03 -15.54
CA ASP A 396 5.66 -23.89 -14.47
C ASP A 396 6.68 -24.32 -13.40
N VAL A 397 7.68 -23.46 -13.13
CA VAL A 397 8.69 -23.59 -12.06
C VAL A 397 8.13 -23.12 -10.72
N LEU A 398 7.48 -21.96 -10.74
CA LEU A 398 6.94 -21.29 -9.56
C LEU A 398 5.44 -21.59 -9.44
N PRO A 399 4.91 -21.64 -8.21
CA PRO A 399 3.51 -21.92 -7.95
C PRO A 399 2.58 -20.82 -8.49
N ASN A 400 1.28 -21.07 -8.39
CA ASN A 400 0.26 -20.10 -8.77
C ASN A 400 0.01 -19.08 -7.66
N ASN A 401 -0.72 -18.00 -8.01
CA ASN A 401 -1.10 -16.98 -7.02
C ASN A 401 -2.07 -17.51 -5.94
N GLU A 402 -2.61 -18.73 -6.12
CA GLU A 402 -3.42 -19.42 -5.12
C GLU A 402 -2.60 -19.97 -3.94
N ASP A 403 -1.28 -20.14 -4.14
CA ASP A 403 -0.30 -20.58 -3.13
C ASP A 403 0.53 -19.40 -2.59
N LEU A 404 0.12 -18.16 -2.86
CA LEU A 404 0.73 -16.95 -2.32
C LEU A 404 -0.07 -16.40 -1.13
N TRP A 405 0.58 -16.36 0.03
CA TRP A 405 0.06 -15.76 1.25
C TRP A 405 0.37 -14.26 1.31
N LEU A 406 -0.65 -13.43 1.14
CA LEU A 406 -0.58 -11.98 1.34
C LEU A 406 -0.71 -11.63 2.82
N LEU A 407 0.39 -11.75 3.57
CA LEU A 407 0.42 -11.64 5.05
C LEU A 407 -0.10 -10.28 5.54
N LEU A 408 0.15 -9.21 4.78
CA LEU A 408 -0.36 -7.86 5.04
C LEU A 408 -1.89 -7.83 5.25
N MET A 409 -2.64 -8.65 4.51
CA MET A 409 -4.11 -8.71 4.60
C MET A 409 -4.57 -9.42 5.87
N ASP A 410 -3.87 -10.47 6.28
CA ASP A 410 -4.14 -11.22 7.51
C ASP A 410 -3.82 -10.38 8.77
N PHE A 411 -2.73 -9.60 8.76
CA PHE A 411 -2.45 -8.59 9.79
C PHE A 411 -3.53 -7.51 9.83
N ARG A 412 -3.85 -6.91 8.68
CA ARG A 412 -4.85 -5.83 8.58
C ARG A 412 -6.20 -6.25 9.11
N GLY A 413 -6.72 -7.40 8.69
CA GLY A 413 -8.03 -7.86 9.12
C GLY A 413 -8.11 -8.21 10.61
N ASN A 414 -7.03 -8.67 11.24
CA ASN A 414 -7.01 -8.87 12.70
C ASN A 414 -6.95 -7.55 13.47
N LEU A 415 -6.11 -6.61 13.05
CA LEU A 415 -6.04 -5.27 13.66
C LEU A 415 -7.38 -4.52 13.51
N GLU A 416 -7.99 -4.53 12.33
CA GLU A 416 -9.27 -3.86 12.09
C GLU A 416 -10.43 -4.54 12.84
N ARG A 417 -10.37 -5.87 13.07
CA ARG A 417 -11.34 -6.60 13.90
C ARG A 417 -11.23 -6.26 15.39
N ILE A 418 -10.01 -6.17 15.92
CA ILE A 418 -9.79 -6.01 17.38
C ILE A 418 -9.82 -4.54 17.80
N LEU A 419 -9.18 -3.65 17.03
CA LEU A 419 -9.03 -2.23 17.36
C LEU A 419 -10.00 -1.31 16.59
N GLY A 420 -10.69 -1.83 15.57
CA GLY A 420 -11.49 -1.04 14.64
C GLY A 420 -10.66 -0.38 13.52
N ARG A 421 -11.33 -0.02 12.42
CA ARG A 421 -10.70 0.56 11.20
C ARG A 421 -10.03 1.93 11.40
N LYS A 422 -10.26 2.61 12.53
CA LYS A 422 -9.80 3.98 12.83
C LYS A 422 -9.12 4.10 14.20
N CYS A 423 -8.37 3.07 14.59
CA CYS A 423 -7.81 2.93 15.93
C CYS A 423 -6.71 3.92 16.35
N PHE A 424 -6.05 4.61 15.41
CA PHE A 424 -4.93 5.51 15.71
C PHE A 424 -5.23 6.94 15.23
N ASN A 425 -5.61 7.83 16.15
CA ASN A 425 -5.93 9.23 15.87
C ASN A 425 -6.91 9.41 14.69
N GLY A 426 -7.97 8.59 14.66
CA GLY A 426 -8.98 8.57 13.59
C GLY A 426 -8.55 7.87 12.28
N ARG A 427 -7.37 7.23 12.26
CA ARG A 427 -6.76 6.57 11.09
C ARG A 427 -6.57 5.06 11.32
N ARG A 428 -6.33 4.33 10.23
CA ARG A 428 -5.94 2.90 10.26
C ARG A 428 -4.58 2.75 10.96
N PHE A 429 -4.35 1.61 11.59
CA PHE A 429 -3.02 1.20 12.04
C PHE A 429 -2.05 1.16 10.84
N SER A 430 -0.82 1.67 11.00
CA SER A 430 0.18 1.67 9.92
C SER A 430 0.81 0.28 9.77
N LEU A 431 0.75 -0.28 8.57
CA LEU A 431 1.37 -1.56 8.22
C LEU A 431 2.49 -1.41 7.17
N LYS A 432 3.01 -0.19 6.99
CA LYS A 432 4.21 0.05 6.17
C LYS A 432 5.39 -0.65 6.84
N LEU A 433 6.06 -1.56 6.13
CA LEU A 433 7.13 -2.39 6.67
C LEU A 433 8.25 -1.58 7.38
N PRO A 434 8.77 -0.46 6.80
CA PRO A 434 9.79 0.37 7.46
C PRO A 434 9.39 1.00 8.81
N PHE A 435 8.08 1.06 9.11
CA PHE A 435 7.56 1.59 10.37
C PHE A 435 7.11 0.45 11.31
N LEU A 436 6.50 -0.60 10.75
CA LEU A 436 6.00 -1.73 11.52
C LEU A 436 7.15 -2.56 12.10
N PHE A 437 8.22 -2.79 11.33
CA PHE A 437 9.32 -3.63 11.77
C PHE A 437 10.03 -3.09 13.04
N PRO A 438 10.54 -1.83 13.08
CA PRO A 438 11.10 -1.27 14.32
C PRO A 438 10.09 -1.15 15.47
N LEU A 439 8.80 -0.92 15.17
CA LEU A 439 7.75 -0.88 16.19
C LEU A 439 7.65 -2.21 16.97
N LEU A 440 7.84 -3.34 16.28
CA LEU A 440 7.63 -4.69 16.82
C LEU A 440 8.92 -5.38 17.29
N PHE A 441 10.03 -5.18 16.58
CA PHE A 441 11.31 -5.85 16.84
C PHE A 441 12.39 -4.92 17.43
N GLY A 442 12.12 -3.62 17.52
CA GLY A 442 13.02 -2.61 18.08
C GLY A 442 13.95 -1.96 17.06
N ASP A 443 14.40 -0.76 17.39
CA ASP A 443 15.27 0.03 16.52
C ASP A 443 16.69 -0.56 16.41
N GLU A 444 17.14 -1.26 17.46
CA GLU A 444 18.44 -1.96 17.54
C GLU A 444 18.47 -3.30 16.77
N HIS A 445 17.38 -3.72 16.12
CA HIS A 445 17.35 -4.97 15.36
C HIS A 445 18.22 -4.85 14.10
N PRO A 446 19.13 -5.80 13.77
CA PRO A 446 20.06 -5.70 12.63
C PRO A 446 19.46 -5.59 11.22
N LEU A 447 18.13 -5.61 11.10
CA LEU A 447 17.40 -5.43 9.83
C LEU A 447 16.66 -4.08 9.77
N THR A 448 16.55 -3.36 10.89
CA THR A 448 15.89 -2.06 10.96
C THR A 448 16.66 -1.03 10.13
N GLY A 449 15.94 -0.15 9.43
CA GLY A 449 16.54 0.91 8.60
C GLY A 449 17.15 0.42 7.28
N HIS A 450 17.17 -0.90 7.02
CA HIS A 450 17.75 -1.51 5.82
C HIS A 450 16.71 -1.97 4.78
N ASN A 451 15.48 -1.43 4.89
CA ASN A 451 14.41 -1.64 3.90
C ASN A 451 14.79 -1.08 2.51
N HIS A 452 14.08 -1.51 1.49
CA HIS A 452 14.41 -1.33 0.08
C HIS A 452 15.65 -2.12 -0.36
N ILE A 453 15.78 -3.33 0.20
CA ILE A 453 16.76 -4.35 -0.15
C ILE A 453 16.02 -5.68 -0.07
N ALA A 454 15.71 -6.29 -1.22
CA ALA A 454 14.77 -7.42 -1.30
C ALA A 454 15.04 -8.55 -0.28
N LEU A 455 16.31 -8.94 -0.07
CA LEU A 455 16.64 -9.97 0.93
C LEU A 455 16.35 -9.51 2.38
N VAL A 456 16.60 -8.23 2.71
CA VAL A 456 16.32 -7.69 4.05
C VAL A 456 14.81 -7.68 4.27
N ASP A 457 14.03 -7.18 3.31
CA ASP A 457 12.58 -7.09 3.42
C ASP A 457 11.95 -8.50 3.48
N ALA A 458 12.45 -9.48 2.71
CA ALA A 458 12.07 -10.89 2.82
C ALA A 458 12.41 -11.52 4.20
N ARG A 459 13.53 -11.13 4.82
CA ARG A 459 13.91 -11.56 6.18
C ARG A 459 13.06 -10.92 7.28
N GLN A 460 12.76 -9.63 7.15
CA GLN A 460 11.81 -8.95 8.02
C GLN A 460 10.43 -9.60 7.92
N LEU A 461 10.03 -9.99 6.71
CA LEU A 461 8.79 -10.72 6.45
C LEU A 461 8.78 -12.10 7.13
N ALA A 462 9.87 -12.88 7.09
CA ALA A 462 9.98 -14.15 7.81
C ALA A 462 9.69 -14.00 9.33
N LEU A 463 10.24 -12.95 9.95
CA LEU A 463 9.98 -12.62 11.36
C LEU A 463 8.50 -12.23 11.60
N LEU A 464 7.89 -11.46 10.70
CA LEU A 464 6.46 -11.13 10.76
C LEU A 464 5.55 -12.35 10.56
N THR A 465 5.93 -13.29 9.68
CA THR A 465 5.21 -14.56 9.46
C THR A 465 5.22 -15.41 10.73
N ASN A 466 6.39 -15.56 11.37
CA ASN A 466 6.52 -16.25 12.65
C ASN A 466 5.70 -15.59 13.77
N LEU A 467 5.77 -14.26 13.88
CA LEU A 467 4.96 -13.49 14.84
C LEU A 467 3.46 -13.72 14.62
N PHE A 468 2.99 -13.68 13.37
CA PHE A 468 1.59 -13.94 13.05
C PHE A 468 1.13 -15.34 13.45
N LEU A 469 1.95 -16.37 13.17
CA LEU A 469 1.65 -17.75 13.54
C LEU A 469 1.61 -17.93 15.06
N ASP A 470 2.47 -17.25 15.84
CA ASP A 470 2.40 -17.26 17.31
C ASP A 470 1.16 -16.51 17.84
N LEU A 471 0.82 -15.35 17.27
CA LEU A 471 -0.41 -14.60 17.59
C LEU A 471 -1.69 -15.38 17.25
N CYS A 472 -1.62 -16.32 16.31
CA CYS A 472 -2.73 -17.21 16.01
C CYS A 472 -2.97 -18.31 17.06
N LYS A 473 -2.03 -18.59 17.97
CA LYS A 473 -2.18 -19.58 19.04
C LYS A 473 -3.05 -19.04 20.19
N PRO A 474 -3.65 -19.93 21.01
CA PRO A 474 -4.16 -19.57 22.35
C PRO A 474 -3.13 -18.80 23.16
N LEU A 475 -3.57 -17.96 24.10
CA LEU A 475 -2.68 -17.01 24.80
C LEU A 475 -1.60 -17.72 25.63
N GLU A 476 -1.96 -18.91 26.11
CA GLU A 476 -1.20 -19.80 27.01
C GLU A 476 -0.08 -20.54 26.25
N GLU A 477 -0.25 -20.75 24.94
CA GLU A 477 0.67 -21.46 24.05
C GLU A 477 1.69 -20.55 23.36
N ARG A 478 1.57 -19.22 23.51
CA ARG A 478 2.45 -18.25 22.85
C ARG A 478 3.85 -18.26 23.41
N VAL A 479 4.82 -18.31 22.51
CA VAL A 479 6.25 -18.24 22.87
C VAL A 479 6.63 -16.79 23.15
N ILE A 480 6.11 -15.84 22.37
CA ILE A 480 6.54 -14.43 22.39
C ILE A 480 6.04 -13.71 23.66
N ARG A 481 4.99 -14.20 24.33
CA ARG A 481 4.35 -13.51 25.47
C ARG A 481 5.05 -13.75 26.83
N LYS A 482 6.03 -14.65 26.94
CA LYS A 482 6.71 -14.98 28.21
C LYS A 482 7.84 -14.01 28.60
N GLY A 483 7.50 -12.73 28.70
CA GLY A 483 8.29 -11.73 29.45
C GLY A 483 9.68 -11.39 28.93
N SER A 484 9.99 -11.75 27.68
CA SER A 484 11.18 -11.24 26.98
C SER A 484 10.75 -10.54 25.70
N GLU A 485 11.34 -9.38 25.45
CA GLU A 485 11.45 -8.77 24.11
C GLU A 485 11.67 -9.89 23.09
N ALA A 486 10.92 -9.87 21.99
CA ALA A 486 10.76 -11.01 21.08
C ALA A 486 12.13 -11.65 20.78
N ARG A 487 12.42 -12.79 21.46
CA ARG A 487 13.77 -13.37 21.43
C ARG A 487 14.05 -13.75 19.99
N VAL A 488 15.00 -13.04 19.38
CA VAL A 488 15.41 -13.23 17.99
C VAL A 488 15.59 -14.74 17.74
N PRO A 489 14.73 -15.37 16.92
CA PRO A 489 14.92 -16.76 16.53
C PRO A 489 16.31 -16.87 15.91
N GLY A 490 17.17 -17.71 16.48
CA GLY A 490 18.56 -17.86 16.03
C GLY A 490 19.66 -17.31 16.95
N SER A 491 19.38 -16.64 18.08
CA SER A 491 20.44 -16.13 19.00
C SER A 491 21.26 -17.21 19.76
N SER A 492 21.26 -18.44 19.27
CA SER A 492 22.24 -19.46 19.67
C SER A 492 23.66 -19.01 19.31
N HIS A 493 24.46 -18.65 20.33
CA HIS A 493 25.81 -18.05 20.24
C HIS A 493 26.93 -18.92 19.59
N LYS A 494 26.62 -19.77 18.59
CA LYS A 494 27.64 -20.59 17.90
C LYS A 494 27.62 -20.54 16.37
N ARG A 495 26.63 -19.91 15.73
CA ARG A 495 26.66 -19.61 14.29
C ARG A 495 25.99 -18.27 13.96
N GLN A 496 26.53 -17.18 14.52
CA GLN A 496 26.39 -15.91 13.81
C GLN A 496 27.24 -16.00 12.53
N LEU A 497 26.57 -16.24 11.40
CA LEU A 497 27.09 -15.80 10.11
C LEU A 497 27.32 -14.29 10.25
N LYS A 498 28.57 -13.87 10.10
CA LYS A 498 28.95 -12.46 10.25
C LYS A 498 28.16 -11.60 9.27
N VAL A 499 27.22 -10.82 9.78
CA VAL A 499 26.57 -9.73 9.02
C VAL A 499 27.65 -8.71 8.56
N ASP A 500 28.80 -8.66 9.25
CA ASP A 500 30.02 -7.95 8.85
C ASP A 500 30.44 -8.18 7.38
N VAL A 501 30.09 -9.32 6.74
CA VAL A 501 30.42 -9.58 5.33
C VAL A 501 29.85 -8.51 4.39
N PHE A 502 28.73 -7.87 4.74
CA PHE A 502 28.16 -6.75 3.99
C PHE A 502 28.92 -5.41 4.20
N TYR A 503 29.74 -5.28 5.25
CA TYR A 503 30.35 -4.00 5.66
C TYR A 503 31.88 -3.97 5.61
N ASP A 504 32.58 -5.10 5.81
CA ASP A 504 34.05 -5.18 5.82
C ASP A 504 34.72 -4.92 4.44
N SER A 505 33.94 -4.84 3.36
CA SER A 505 34.44 -4.72 1.99
C SER A 505 35.01 -3.34 1.60
N SER A 506 34.94 -2.32 2.47
CA SER A 506 35.19 -0.91 2.09
C SER A 506 36.39 -0.20 2.75
N THR A 507 37.08 -0.81 3.73
CA THR A 507 38.03 -0.09 4.60
C THR A 507 39.40 -0.75 4.84
N SER A 508 39.91 -1.61 3.94
CA SER A 508 41.26 -2.18 4.08
C SER A 508 42.10 -2.30 2.79
N ALA A 509 42.34 -1.19 2.09
CA ALA A 509 43.27 -1.18 0.96
C ALA A 509 43.90 0.20 0.62
N LYS A 510 44.53 0.90 1.59
CA LYS A 510 45.54 1.98 1.32
C LYS A 510 46.20 2.56 2.59
N ARG A 511 47.11 1.82 3.24
CA ARG A 511 48.15 2.43 4.11
C ARG A 511 49.30 1.46 4.46
N GLN A 512 50.14 1.11 3.50
CA GLN A 512 51.51 0.64 3.77
C GLN A 512 52.38 0.69 2.51
N LYS A 513 53.15 1.78 2.37
CA LYS A 513 54.49 1.88 1.75
C LYS A 513 54.92 3.34 1.67
N LEU A 514 55.65 3.78 2.68
CA LEU A 514 56.64 4.87 2.64
C LEU A 514 57.50 4.74 3.90
N SER A 515 58.55 3.91 3.78
CA SER A 515 59.72 3.81 4.66
C SER A 515 60.87 3.29 3.80
#